data_AF-A0A8X6TBZ1-F1
#
_entry.id   AF-A0A8X6TBZ1-F1
#
_cell.length_a   1.000
_cell.length_b   1.000
_cell.length_c   1.000
_cell.angle_alpha   90.00
_cell.angle_beta   90.00
_cell.angle_gamma   90.00
#
_symmetry.space_group_name_H-M   'P 1'
#
loop_
_entity.id
_entity.type
_entity.pdbx_description
1 polymer ?
#
loop_
_entity_poly.entity_id
_entity_poly.type
_entity_poly.pdbx_seq_one_letter_code
_entity_poly.pdbx_strand_id
1 'polypeptide(L)'
;MHPSLENINLFDIDSLKEETVKDILTEARVLPDRISTTICPICGHETSANKDSSRKLGWVWICKNKYRYGCSGKINPLSNTFFENIKIRLLDVFLLIICFVTKMQVSLVLEHLNLFRNRRGQPQMSWATIVDFYSRMREVTEIVASHHDKLLGGPDKTILLDETFLTKRKYNRGRKTQTMTQVVLGIYCREDKEGLFFFLWMEKKKRDLWPLIARHCHPETSIICTDSATQYHSVNKLFNDAVHKTTNHKKGEFVSKIDKLNTINPLENENKHFKKAIVSRQSEKHLKQYTALHFYRRTRLKSEGISDKMPKTSNKKLLEALSDDDEVPFMDDVDGDPDWEDF
;
A
#
# COMPACT_ATOMS: atom_id res chain seq x y z
N MET A 1 -7.72 -10.90 8.69
CA MET A 1 -8.95 -10.10 8.56
C MET A 1 -9.09 -9.28 9.84
N HIS A 2 -9.45 -7.99 9.77
CA HIS A 2 -9.61 -7.17 10.98
C HIS A 2 -10.73 -7.75 11.86
N PRO A 3 -10.63 -7.78 13.21
CA PRO A 3 -11.63 -8.40 14.08
C PRO A 3 -13.06 -7.86 13.86
N SER A 4 -13.20 -6.56 13.63
CA SER A 4 -14.49 -5.92 13.30
C SER A 4 -15.08 -6.34 11.94
N LEU A 5 -14.32 -7.03 11.09
CA LEU A 5 -14.75 -7.55 9.79
C LEU A 5 -14.93 -9.07 9.81
N GLU A 6 -14.57 -9.77 10.90
CA GLU A 6 -14.74 -11.23 11.00
C GLU A 6 -16.20 -11.67 10.95
N ASN A 7 -17.12 -10.80 11.38
CA ASN A 7 -18.55 -11.04 11.34
C ASN A 7 -19.23 -10.51 10.07
N ILE A 8 -18.49 -9.85 9.16
CA ILE A 8 -19.07 -9.45 7.87
C ILE A 8 -18.94 -10.64 6.92
N ASN A 9 -19.97 -11.47 6.95
CA ASN A 9 -20.17 -12.45 5.90
C ASN A 9 -20.38 -11.72 4.57
N LEU A 10 -19.46 -11.88 3.62
CA LEU A 10 -19.59 -11.30 2.27
C LEU A 10 -20.91 -11.70 1.58
N PHE A 11 -21.50 -12.83 1.97
CA PHE A 11 -22.79 -13.30 1.45
C PHE A 11 -24.00 -12.53 2.00
N ASP A 12 -23.86 -11.83 3.14
CA ASP A 12 -24.93 -11.02 3.75
C ASP A 12 -24.87 -9.55 3.33
N ILE A 13 -23.96 -9.16 2.43
CA ILE A 13 -23.85 -7.81 1.85
C ILE A 13 -25.18 -7.32 1.26
N ASP A 14 -25.98 -8.23 0.69
CA ASP A 14 -27.29 -7.91 0.11
C ASP A 14 -28.31 -7.42 1.17
N SER A 15 -28.12 -7.76 2.44
CA SER A 15 -28.95 -7.28 3.55
C SER A 15 -28.48 -5.94 4.13
N LEU A 16 -27.25 -5.51 3.80
CA LEU A 16 -26.62 -4.34 4.42
C LEU A 16 -27.33 -3.05 4.00
N LYS A 17 -27.73 -2.28 5.02
CA LYS A 17 -28.41 -0.98 4.87
C LYS A 17 -27.41 0.16 5.09
N GLU A 18 -27.69 1.31 4.49
CA GLU A 18 -26.80 2.47 4.60
C GLU A 18 -26.72 3.01 6.04
N GLU A 19 -27.76 2.85 6.86
CA GLU A 19 -27.73 3.27 8.27
C GLU A 19 -26.76 2.43 9.09
N THR A 20 -26.79 1.10 8.93
CA THR A 20 -25.83 0.18 9.57
C THR A 20 -24.40 0.53 9.21
N VAL A 21 -24.14 0.94 7.96
CA VAL A 21 -22.80 1.37 7.53
C VAL A 21 -22.37 2.66 8.24
N LYS A 22 -23.28 3.62 8.45
CA LYS A 22 -22.97 4.84 9.22
C LYS A 22 -22.61 4.49 10.66
N ASP A 23 -23.36 3.59 11.29
CA ASP A 23 -23.10 3.16 12.66
C ASP A 23 -21.71 2.53 12.78
N ILE A 24 -21.39 1.56 11.92
CA ILE A 24 -20.07 0.90 11.87
C ILE A 24 -18.95 1.91 11.68
N LEU A 25 -19.10 2.84 10.72
CA LEU A 25 -18.05 3.83 10.43
C LEU A 25 -17.91 4.88 11.54
N THR A 26 -18.98 5.18 12.28
CA THR A 26 -18.95 6.09 13.42
C THR A 26 -18.30 5.43 14.63
N GLU A 27 -18.64 4.16 14.91
CA GLU A 27 -18.02 3.35 15.96
C GLU A 27 -16.51 3.18 15.71
N ALA A 28 -16.12 2.93 14.45
CA ALA A 28 -14.73 2.88 14.02
C ALA A 28 -14.04 4.26 14.00
N ARG A 29 -14.75 5.34 14.36
CA ARG A 29 -14.27 6.74 14.38
C ARG A 29 -13.74 7.25 13.04
N VAL A 30 -14.22 6.67 11.94
CA VAL A 30 -13.90 7.12 10.57
C VAL A 30 -14.90 8.20 10.12
N LEU A 31 -16.13 8.13 10.60
CA LEU A 31 -17.11 9.21 10.53
C LEU A 31 -17.14 9.99 11.85
N PRO A 32 -17.36 11.32 11.80
CA PRO A 32 -17.54 12.10 13.01
C PRO A 32 -18.86 11.75 13.69
N ASP A 33 -18.82 11.74 15.02
CA ASP A 33 -20.03 11.62 15.84
C ASP A 33 -20.84 12.93 15.77
N ARG A 34 -22.15 12.80 15.62
CA ARG A 34 -23.10 13.92 15.69
C ARG A 34 -23.02 14.67 17.02
N ILE A 35 -22.64 14.00 18.11
CA ILE A 35 -22.53 14.62 19.44
C ILE A 35 -21.26 15.48 19.55
N SER A 36 -20.25 15.24 18.71
CA SER A 36 -18.99 16.00 18.79
C SER A 36 -19.19 17.48 18.44
N THR A 37 -18.56 18.35 19.25
CA THR A 37 -18.55 19.80 19.04
C THR A 37 -17.30 20.24 18.31
N THR A 38 -17.45 21.06 17.28
CA THR A 38 -16.36 21.65 16.50
C THR A 38 -16.42 23.17 16.53
N ILE A 39 -15.30 23.83 16.24
CA ILE A 39 -15.15 25.28 16.24
C ILE A 39 -15.54 25.86 14.88
N CYS A 40 -16.35 26.92 14.89
CA CYS A 40 -16.73 27.65 13.70
C CYS A 40 -15.51 28.32 13.04
N PRO A 41 -15.22 28.05 11.75
CA PRO A 41 -14.06 28.63 11.07
C PRO A 41 -14.18 30.14 10.82
N ILE A 42 -15.38 30.70 10.93
CA ILE A 42 -15.63 32.14 10.68
C ILE A 42 -15.42 32.99 11.93
N CYS A 43 -15.92 32.54 13.10
CA CYS A 43 -15.96 33.36 14.31
C CYS A 43 -15.39 32.69 15.56
N GLY A 44 -14.81 31.49 15.43
CA GLY A 44 -14.15 30.78 16.54
C GLY A 44 -15.09 30.24 17.63
N HIS A 45 -16.41 30.40 17.51
CA HIS A 45 -17.38 29.90 18.48
C HIS A 45 -17.73 28.43 18.26
N GLU A 46 -18.21 27.77 19.32
CA GLU A 46 -18.74 26.41 19.23
C GLU A 46 -19.89 26.27 18.23
N THR A 47 -19.97 25.10 17.63
CA THR A 47 -21.07 24.69 16.75
C THR A 47 -21.98 23.68 17.46
N SER A 48 -23.19 23.50 16.94
CA SER A 48 -24.13 22.44 17.32
C SER A 48 -24.56 21.65 16.09
N ALA A 49 -24.76 20.34 16.24
CA ALA A 49 -25.24 19.49 15.16
C ALA A 49 -26.75 19.64 14.97
N ASN A 50 -27.16 20.04 13.78
CA ASN A 50 -28.55 20.25 13.40
C ASN A 50 -28.95 19.28 12.28
N LYS A 51 -30.21 18.82 12.28
CA LYS A 51 -30.75 17.94 11.24
C LYS A 51 -30.78 18.67 9.89
N ASP A 52 -30.26 18.03 8.86
CA ASP A 52 -30.26 18.49 7.48
C ASP A 52 -30.29 17.27 6.55
N SER A 53 -31.48 16.86 6.14
CA SER A 53 -31.70 15.67 5.31
C SER A 53 -31.13 15.80 3.90
N SER A 54 -30.75 17.01 3.46
CA SER A 54 -30.06 17.21 2.19
C SER A 54 -28.60 16.72 2.24
N ARG A 55 -28.05 16.53 3.44
CA ARG A 55 -26.68 16.06 3.66
C ARG A 55 -26.62 14.54 3.73
N LYS A 56 -25.46 14.01 3.37
CA LYS A 56 -25.21 12.56 3.30
C LYS A 56 -25.32 11.85 4.65
N LEU A 57 -24.92 12.52 5.73
CA LEU A 57 -25.14 12.04 7.09
C LEU A 57 -26.50 12.44 7.68
N GLY A 58 -27.28 13.28 6.98
CA GLY A 58 -28.57 13.78 7.46
C GLY A 58 -28.46 14.90 8.50
N TRP A 59 -27.27 15.47 8.71
CA TRP A 59 -27.02 16.56 9.65
C TRP A 59 -25.82 17.43 9.23
N VAL A 60 -25.72 18.61 9.85
CA VAL A 60 -24.68 19.62 9.63
C VAL A 60 -24.37 20.35 10.93
N TRP A 61 -23.12 20.78 11.14
CA TRP A 61 -22.81 21.67 12.26
C TRP A 61 -23.12 23.12 11.90
N ILE A 62 -23.86 23.81 12.78
CA ILE A 62 -24.21 25.22 12.65
C ILE A 62 -23.58 25.98 13.81
N CYS A 63 -23.00 27.15 13.54
CA CYS A 63 -22.45 28.02 14.56
C CYS A 63 -23.52 28.43 15.59
N LYS A 64 -23.25 28.24 16.90
CA LYS A 64 -24.16 28.68 17.97
C LYS A 64 -24.31 30.21 17.97
N ASN A 65 -23.30 30.93 17.49
CA ASN A 65 -23.32 32.38 17.37
C ASN A 65 -24.24 32.92 16.26
N LYS A 66 -24.86 32.04 15.47
CA LYS A 66 -25.83 32.40 14.42
C LYS A 66 -27.00 33.21 14.96
N TYR A 67 -27.54 32.81 16.11
CA TYR A 67 -28.73 33.44 16.68
C TYR A 67 -28.42 34.75 17.41
N ARG A 68 -27.20 34.89 17.95
CA ARG A 68 -26.81 36.05 18.77
C ARG A 68 -26.10 37.15 17.99
N TYR A 69 -25.32 36.81 16.96
CA TYR A 69 -24.53 37.77 16.17
C TYR A 69 -24.59 37.51 14.66
N GLY A 70 -25.55 36.70 14.17
CA GLY A 70 -25.76 36.52 12.74
C GLY A 70 -24.69 35.71 12.00
N CYS A 71 -23.83 34.97 12.70
CA CYS A 71 -22.79 34.17 12.05
C CYS A 71 -23.40 33.09 11.13
N SER A 72 -23.02 33.08 9.86
CA SER A 72 -23.49 32.14 8.83
C SER A 72 -22.71 30.82 8.76
N GLY A 73 -21.78 30.59 9.71
CA GLY A 73 -20.90 29.44 9.73
C GLY A 73 -21.64 28.10 9.75
N LYS A 74 -21.34 27.27 8.75
CA LYS A 74 -21.81 25.89 8.62
C LYS A 74 -20.63 25.00 8.28
N ILE A 75 -20.57 23.81 8.87
CA ILE A 75 -19.49 22.84 8.63
C ILE A 75 -20.14 21.53 8.20
N ASN A 76 -19.77 21.06 7.00
CA ASN A 76 -20.16 19.74 6.54
C ASN A 76 -19.37 18.70 7.36
N PRO A 77 -20.04 17.71 7.98
CA PRO A 77 -19.35 16.69 8.77
C PRO A 77 -18.28 15.91 7.99
N LEU A 78 -18.45 15.76 6.68
CA LEU A 78 -17.50 15.03 5.85
C LEU A 78 -16.32 15.88 5.35
N SER A 79 -16.31 17.19 5.63
CA SER A 79 -15.19 18.05 5.23
C SER A 79 -13.90 17.68 5.94
N ASN A 80 -12.78 17.70 5.21
CA ASN A 80 -11.47 17.27 5.70
C ASN A 80 -11.44 15.82 6.23
N THR A 81 -12.25 14.94 5.62
CA THR A 81 -12.26 13.51 5.91
C THR A 81 -12.04 12.70 4.63
N PHE A 82 -11.76 11.40 4.76
CA PHE A 82 -11.72 10.47 3.63
C PHE A 82 -13.00 10.51 2.77
N PHE A 83 -14.13 10.86 3.40
CA PHE A 83 -15.46 10.92 2.78
C PHE A 83 -15.78 12.30 2.19
N GLU A 84 -14.83 13.21 2.09
CA GLU A 84 -15.06 14.52 1.50
C GLU A 84 -15.43 14.41 0.00
N ASN A 85 -16.43 15.19 -0.41
CA ASN A 85 -16.91 15.31 -1.80
C ASN A 85 -17.34 13.99 -2.47
N ILE A 86 -17.68 12.95 -1.69
CA ILE A 86 -18.20 11.70 -2.25
C ILE A 86 -19.61 11.87 -2.84
N LYS A 87 -19.79 11.37 -4.07
CA LYS A 87 -21.06 11.43 -4.81
C LYS A 87 -21.84 10.11 -4.78
N ILE A 88 -21.17 8.98 -4.53
CA ILE A 88 -21.78 7.65 -4.39
C ILE A 88 -22.24 7.42 -2.95
N ARG A 89 -23.14 6.46 -2.68
CA ARG A 89 -23.68 6.20 -1.33
C ARG A 89 -22.60 5.71 -0.37
N LEU A 90 -22.78 5.92 0.93
CA LEU A 90 -21.79 5.46 1.92
C LEU A 90 -21.65 3.94 1.91
N LEU A 91 -22.76 3.25 1.66
CA LEU A 91 -22.76 1.81 1.45
C LEU A 91 -21.86 1.38 0.28
N ASP A 92 -21.91 2.10 -0.84
CA ASP A 92 -21.05 1.76 -1.99
C ASP A 92 -19.56 1.98 -1.65
N VAL A 93 -19.23 3.05 -0.93
CA VAL A 93 -17.85 3.31 -0.45
C VAL A 93 -17.39 2.20 0.50
N PHE A 94 -18.24 1.78 1.42
CA PHE A 94 -17.94 0.72 2.37
C PHE A 94 -17.66 -0.62 1.67
N LEU A 95 -18.45 -0.98 0.65
CA LEU A 95 -18.19 -2.16 -0.17
C LEU A 95 -16.87 -2.04 -0.94
N LEU A 96 -16.56 -0.87 -1.49
CA LEU A 96 -15.27 -0.63 -2.13
C LEU A 96 -14.10 -0.80 -1.14
N ILE A 97 -14.25 -0.35 0.11
CA ILE A 97 -13.25 -0.56 1.17
C ILE A 97 -13.05 -2.05 1.43
N ILE A 98 -14.13 -2.82 1.58
CA ILE A 98 -14.06 -4.27 1.76
C ILE A 98 -13.32 -4.90 0.58
N CYS A 99 -13.74 -4.62 -0.65
CA CYS A 99 -13.11 -5.15 -1.86
C CYS A 99 -11.62 -4.81 -1.98
N PHE A 100 -11.23 -3.59 -1.59
CA PHE A 100 -9.83 -3.16 -1.59
C PHE A 100 -8.99 -3.93 -0.57
N VAL A 101 -9.52 -4.10 0.65
CA VAL A 101 -8.87 -4.85 1.72
C VAL A 101 -8.77 -6.34 1.37
N THR A 102 -9.79 -6.91 0.71
CA THR A 102 -9.78 -8.30 0.21
C THR A 102 -9.03 -8.48 -1.11
N LYS A 103 -8.38 -7.43 -1.63
CA LYS A 103 -7.55 -7.46 -2.85
C LYS A 103 -8.30 -7.85 -4.11
N MET A 104 -9.59 -7.56 -4.19
CA MET A 104 -10.38 -7.84 -5.39
C MET A 104 -9.91 -6.96 -6.56
N GLN A 105 -9.83 -7.56 -7.73
CA GLN A 105 -9.49 -6.87 -8.98
C GLN A 105 -10.59 -5.89 -9.37
N VAL A 106 -10.21 -4.76 -9.97
CA VAL A 106 -11.15 -3.68 -10.34
C VAL A 106 -12.25 -4.16 -11.30
N SER A 107 -11.93 -5.10 -12.20
CA SER A 107 -12.90 -5.75 -13.10
C SER A 107 -13.98 -6.49 -12.34
N LEU A 108 -13.59 -7.38 -11.43
CA LEU A 108 -14.51 -8.15 -10.61
C LEU A 108 -15.37 -7.26 -9.71
N VAL A 109 -14.75 -6.20 -9.17
CA VAL A 109 -15.47 -5.19 -8.34
C VAL A 109 -16.52 -4.48 -9.17
N LEU A 110 -16.18 -4.07 -10.40
CA LEU A 110 -17.11 -3.38 -11.30
C LEU A 110 -18.34 -4.26 -11.57
N GLU A 111 -18.11 -5.52 -11.91
CA GLU A 111 -19.18 -6.47 -12.19
C GLU A 111 -20.07 -6.69 -10.97
N HIS A 112 -19.49 -7.12 -9.85
CA HIS A 112 -20.25 -7.47 -8.64
C HIS A 112 -21.00 -6.26 -8.06
N LEU A 113 -20.37 -5.09 -8.05
CA LEU A 113 -20.99 -3.88 -7.51
C LEU A 113 -22.10 -3.37 -8.43
N ASN A 114 -21.96 -3.51 -9.75
CA ASN A 114 -23.05 -3.17 -10.68
C ASN A 114 -24.21 -4.15 -10.58
N LEU A 115 -23.98 -5.45 -10.41
CA LEU A 115 -25.03 -6.42 -10.14
C LEU A 115 -25.79 -6.07 -8.85
N PHE A 116 -25.08 -5.75 -7.77
CA PHE A 116 -25.66 -5.31 -6.50
C PHE A 116 -26.49 -4.03 -6.65
N ARG A 117 -26.00 -3.05 -7.42
CA ARG A 117 -26.68 -1.78 -7.67
C ARG A 117 -27.94 -1.98 -8.52
N ASN A 118 -27.86 -2.79 -9.56
CA ASN A 118 -28.98 -3.11 -10.44
C ASN A 118 -30.13 -3.77 -9.65
N ARG A 119 -29.85 -4.72 -8.75
CA ARG A 119 -30.86 -5.34 -7.86
C ARG A 119 -31.60 -4.33 -6.99
N ARG A 120 -31.01 -3.16 -6.74
CA ARG A 120 -31.57 -2.07 -5.93
C ARG A 120 -32.05 -0.87 -6.75
N GLY A 121 -32.20 -1.04 -8.07
CA GLY A 121 -32.64 0.01 -9.00
C GLY A 121 -31.70 1.21 -9.06
N GLN A 122 -30.41 1.01 -8.78
CA GLN A 122 -29.41 2.08 -8.78
C GLN A 122 -28.67 2.13 -10.13
N PRO A 123 -28.23 3.32 -10.59
CA PRO A 123 -27.46 3.43 -11.82
C PRO A 123 -26.12 2.72 -11.71
N GLN A 124 -25.59 2.22 -12.83
CA GLN A 124 -24.28 1.58 -12.86
C GLN A 124 -23.16 2.53 -12.43
N MET A 125 -22.15 1.95 -11.78
CA MET A 125 -20.92 2.62 -11.42
C MET A 125 -19.91 2.54 -12.56
N SER A 126 -19.17 3.62 -12.78
CA SER A 126 -18.11 3.67 -13.77
C SER A 126 -16.83 3.02 -13.25
N TRP A 127 -16.04 2.43 -14.16
CA TRP A 127 -14.68 1.97 -13.88
C TRP A 127 -13.81 3.07 -13.26
N ALA A 128 -13.90 4.30 -13.79
CA ALA A 128 -13.14 5.44 -13.31
C ALA A 128 -13.42 5.75 -11.83
N THR A 129 -14.66 5.62 -11.38
CA THR A 129 -15.03 5.80 -9.97
C THR A 129 -14.35 4.77 -9.07
N ILE A 130 -14.33 3.49 -9.48
CA ILE A 130 -13.70 2.42 -8.68
C ILE A 130 -12.19 2.63 -8.60
N VAL A 131 -11.55 2.96 -9.72
CA VAL A 131 -10.11 3.28 -9.76
C VAL A 131 -9.78 4.48 -8.88
N ASP A 132 -10.60 5.54 -8.91
CA ASP A 132 -10.42 6.72 -8.06
C ASP A 132 -10.50 6.35 -6.56
N PHE A 133 -11.50 5.57 -6.16
CA PHE A 133 -11.60 5.11 -4.77
C PHE A 133 -10.44 4.21 -4.36
N TYR A 134 -9.98 3.31 -5.23
CA TYR A 134 -8.78 2.51 -4.98
C TYR A 134 -7.53 3.38 -4.85
N SER A 135 -7.44 4.47 -5.62
CA SER A 135 -6.40 5.48 -5.48
C SER A 135 -6.47 6.19 -4.13
N ARG A 136 -7.65 6.70 -3.73
CA ARG A 136 -7.87 7.33 -2.42
C ARG A 136 -7.50 6.40 -1.26
N MET A 137 -7.84 5.12 -1.36
CA MET A 137 -7.46 4.14 -0.32
C MET A 137 -5.95 3.90 -0.24
N ARG A 138 -5.22 3.97 -1.37
CA ARG A 138 -3.75 3.95 -1.35
C ARG A 138 -3.16 5.23 -0.77
N GLU A 139 -3.76 6.39 -0.99
CA GLU A 139 -3.33 7.65 -0.36
C GLU A 139 -3.39 7.55 1.18
N VAL A 140 -4.38 6.85 1.74
CA VAL A 140 -4.40 6.54 3.18
C VAL A 140 -3.17 5.71 3.58
N THR A 141 -2.77 4.72 2.79
CA THR A 141 -1.55 3.94 3.08
C THR A 141 -0.26 4.75 2.95
N GLU A 142 -0.23 5.78 2.10
CA GLU A 142 0.90 6.73 2.01
C GLU A 142 1.04 7.52 3.30
N ILE A 143 -0.07 8.02 3.85
CA ILE A 143 -0.07 8.70 5.16
C ILE A 143 0.43 7.75 6.25
N VAL A 144 -0.03 6.50 6.27
CA VAL A 144 0.46 5.53 7.27
C VAL A 144 1.97 5.28 7.11
N ALA A 145 2.44 5.12 5.87
CA ALA A 145 3.86 4.91 5.59
C ALA A 145 4.72 6.15 5.92
N SER A 146 4.18 7.37 5.78
CA SER A 146 4.93 8.60 6.06
C SER A 146 5.19 8.84 7.56
N HIS A 147 4.41 8.21 8.44
CA HIS A 147 4.61 8.25 9.89
C HIS A 147 5.46 7.07 10.40
N HIS A 148 6.12 6.35 9.49
CA HIS A 148 7.03 5.28 9.86
C HIS A 148 8.42 5.84 10.19
N ASP A 149 8.65 6.08 11.48
CA ASP A 149 9.90 6.67 11.99
C ASP A 149 10.94 5.62 12.42
N LYS A 150 10.61 4.33 12.33
CA LYS A 150 11.52 3.25 12.74
C LYS A 150 12.66 3.09 11.72
N LEU A 151 13.89 3.17 12.21
CA LEU A 151 15.09 2.78 11.47
C LEU A 151 15.20 1.25 11.39
N LEU A 152 15.56 0.72 10.23
CA LEU A 152 15.80 -0.72 10.04
C LEU A 152 17.19 -1.09 10.57
N GLY A 153 17.30 -2.31 11.11
CA GLY A 153 18.57 -2.81 11.63
C GLY A 153 18.80 -2.38 13.08
N GLY A 154 20.06 -2.20 13.44
CA GLY A 154 20.51 -1.92 14.81
C GLY A 154 21.52 -2.94 15.33
N PRO A 155 21.85 -2.87 16.62
CA PRO A 155 22.79 -3.81 17.24
C PRO A 155 22.40 -5.25 16.98
N ASP A 156 23.38 -6.07 16.63
CA ASP A 156 23.29 -7.49 16.31
C ASP A 156 22.38 -7.84 15.12
N LYS A 157 22.03 -6.86 14.28
CA LYS A 157 21.17 -7.05 13.10
C LYS A 157 21.92 -6.93 11.79
N THR A 158 21.33 -7.54 10.77
CA THR A 158 21.82 -7.61 9.40
C THR A 158 20.89 -6.82 8.47
N ILE A 159 21.47 -5.87 7.73
CA ILE A 159 20.81 -5.17 6.64
C ILE A 159 21.24 -5.76 5.31
N LEU A 160 20.27 -6.09 4.46
CA LEU A 160 20.45 -6.49 3.07
C LEU A 160 20.13 -5.29 2.18
N LEU A 161 20.99 -5.03 1.19
CA LEU A 161 20.79 -3.99 0.19
C LEU A 161 20.92 -4.59 -1.20
N ASP A 162 19.98 -4.26 -2.07
CA ASP A 162 19.96 -4.67 -3.48
C ASP A 162 19.15 -3.67 -4.30
N GLU A 163 19.54 -3.47 -5.55
CA GLU A 163 18.74 -2.73 -6.51
C GLU A 163 18.04 -3.67 -7.49
N THR A 164 16.75 -3.43 -7.67
CA THR A 164 15.94 -4.25 -8.55
C THR A 164 15.26 -3.43 -9.63
N PHE A 165 15.26 -3.94 -10.85
CA PHE A 165 14.51 -3.34 -11.95
C PHE A 165 13.04 -3.75 -11.87
N LEU A 166 12.15 -2.76 -11.95
CA LEU A 166 10.72 -3.02 -11.90
C LEU A 166 10.22 -3.77 -13.16
N THR A 167 10.84 -3.50 -14.31
CA THR A 167 10.57 -4.13 -15.61
C THR A 167 11.83 -4.75 -16.18
N LYS A 168 11.68 -5.87 -16.89
CA LYS A 168 12.69 -6.38 -17.82
C LYS A 168 12.13 -6.31 -19.25
N ARG A 169 13.02 -6.33 -20.24
CA ARG A 169 12.63 -6.47 -21.64
C ARG A 169 12.02 -7.84 -21.89
N LYS A 170 11.02 -7.91 -22.77
CA LYS A 170 10.50 -9.19 -23.26
C LYS A 170 11.64 -9.93 -23.99
N TYR A 171 12.02 -11.11 -23.49
CA TYR A 171 13.17 -11.88 -23.98
C TYR A 171 14.51 -11.15 -23.95
N ASN A 172 14.68 -10.14 -23.07
CA ASN A 172 15.84 -9.24 -23.06
C ASN A 172 16.08 -8.45 -24.38
N ARG A 173 15.14 -8.50 -25.34
CA ARG A 173 15.25 -7.90 -26.68
C ARG A 173 14.38 -6.64 -26.83
N GLY A 174 14.74 -5.78 -27.79
CA GLY A 174 13.97 -4.60 -28.17
C GLY A 174 14.43 -3.27 -27.55
N ARG A 175 13.68 -2.20 -27.85
CA ARG A 175 14.02 -0.82 -27.46
C ARG A 175 14.02 -0.65 -25.93
N LYS A 176 15.07 -0.03 -25.37
CA LYS A 176 15.07 0.47 -23.98
C LYS A 176 14.15 1.69 -23.93
N THR A 177 13.04 1.63 -23.20
CA THR A 177 12.24 2.82 -22.87
C THR A 177 12.68 3.37 -21.51
N GLN A 178 12.43 4.66 -21.27
CA GLN A 178 12.75 5.31 -19.98
C GLN A 178 11.95 4.71 -18.82
N THR A 179 10.73 4.23 -19.09
CA THR A 179 9.94 3.46 -18.12
C THR A 179 10.57 2.11 -17.77
N MET A 180 11.45 1.58 -18.63
CA MET A 180 12.13 0.31 -18.41
C MET A 180 13.39 0.41 -17.55
N THR A 181 13.84 1.63 -17.24
CA THR A 181 15.01 1.91 -16.41
C THR A 181 14.64 2.26 -14.98
N GLN A 182 13.37 2.06 -14.57
CA GLN A 182 12.96 2.35 -13.21
C GLN A 182 13.63 1.35 -12.25
N VAL A 183 14.60 1.86 -11.50
CA VAL A 183 15.32 1.13 -10.47
C VAL A 183 14.65 1.38 -9.13
N VAL A 184 14.60 0.33 -8.31
CA VAL A 184 14.11 0.36 -6.94
C VAL A 184 15.23 -0.11 -6.04
N LEU A 185 15.60 0.70 -5.06
CA LEU A 185 16.45 0.25 -3.96
C LEU A 185 15.57 -0.48 -2.95
N GLY A 186 15.91 -1.75 -2.68
CA GLY A 186 15.38 -2.50 -1.56
C GLY A 186 16.34 -2.45 -0.37
N ILE A 187 15.81 -2.17 0.81
CA ILE A 187 16.51 -2.25 2.09
C ILE A 187 15.73 -3.23 2.95
N TYR A 188 16.37 -4.28 3.46
CA TYR A 188 15.69 -5.30 4.26
C TYR A 188 16.48 -5.66 5.51
N CYS A 189 15.81 -5.65 6.66
CA CYS A 189 16.38 -6.20 7.89
C CYS A 189 16.00 -7.67 8.01
N ARG A 190 17.01 -8.53 8.06
CA ARG A 190 16.82 -9.99 8.07
C ARG A 190 16.07 -10.45 9.33
N GLU A 191 16.46 -9.93 10.48
CA GLU A 191 15.95 -10.34 11.78
C GLU A 191 14.53 -9.81 12.00
N ASP A 192 14.29 -8.54 11.63
CA ASP A 192 12.95 -7.90 11.74
C ASP A 192 11.97 -8.40 10.67
N LYS A 193 12.47 -9.04 9.61
CA LYS A 193 11.71 -9.46 8.43
C LYS A 193 10.92 -8.33 7.78
N GLU A 194 11.51 -7.14 7.78
CA GLU A 194 10.92 -5.88 7.36
C GLU A 194 11.73 -5.28 6.21
N GLY A 195 11.03 -4.73 5.20
CA GLY A 195 11.65 -4.16 4.01
C GLY A 195 11.07 -2.81 3.62
N LEU A 196 11.94 -1.91 3.18
CA LEU A 196 11.59 -0.62 2.57
C LEU A 196 12.07 -0.60 1.12
N PHE A 197 11.28 0.07 0.27
CA PHE A 197 11.53 0.16 -1.16
C PHE A 197 11.47 1.60 -1.62
N PHE A 198 12.48 2.03 -2.37
CA PHE A 198 12.61 3.42 -2.83
C PHE A 198 12.85 3.48 -4.32
N PHE A 199 12.02 4.23 -5.04
CA PHE A 199 12.23 4.49 -6.46
C PHE A 199 13.38 5.48 -6.68
N LEU A 200 14.31 5.10 -7.55
CA LEU A 200 15.43 5.95 -7.97
C LEU A 200 15.07 6.60 -9.31
N TRP A 201 14.79 7.90 -9.29
CA TRP A 201 14.30 8.63 -10.47
C TRP A 201 15.40 9.16 -11.39
N MET A 202 16.60 9.37 -10.84
CA MET A 202 17.73 9.96 -11.57
C MET A 202 18.70 8.88 -12.03
N GLU A 203 19.45 8.30 -11.08
CA GLU A 203 20.49 7.31 -11.38
C GLU A 203 20.63 6.29 -10.24
N LYS A 204 21.28 5.16 -10.52
CA LYS A 204 21.66 4.13 -9.54
C LYS A 204 23.06 4.36 -8.96
N LYS A 205 23.45 5.62 -8.78
CA LYS A 205 24.79 5.97 -8.29
C LYS A 205 24.80 6.05 -6.77
N LYS A 206 25.99 5.88 -6.20
CA LYS A 206 26.28 6.05 -4.78
C LYS A 206 25.65 7.31 -4.17
N ARG A 207 25.70 8.45 -4.88
CA ARG A 207 25.13 9.74 -4.43
C ARG A 207 23.61 9.73 -4.19
N ASP A 208 22.89 8.85 -4.89
CA ASP A 208 21.43 8.75 -4.83
C ASP A 208 20.99 7.68 -3.82
N LEU A 209 21.77 6.61 -3.69
CA LEU A 209 21.50 5.46 -2.81
C LEU A 209 21.88 5.73 -1.35
N TRP A 210 23.08 6.26 -1.12
CA TRP A 210 23.64 6.37 0.23
C TRP A 210 22.82 7.28 1.16
N PRO A 211 22.27 8.43 0.70
CA PRO A 211 21.39 9.23 1.55
C PRO A 211 20.13 8.49 2.01
N LEU A 212 19.57 7.62 1.16
CA LEU A 212 18.42 6.78 1.52
C LEU A 212 18.82 5.72 2.55
N ILE A 213 19.95 5.05 2.34
CA ILE A 213 20.47 4.04 3.27
C ILE A 213 20.73 4.67 4.64
N ALA A 214 21.46 5.77 4.69
CA ALA A 214 21.81 6.46 5.94
C ALA A 214 20.58 7.02 6.68
N ARG A 215 19.54 7.45 5.95
CA ARG A 215 18.30 7.96 6.55
C ARG A 215 17.45 6.85 7.18
N HIS A 216 17.49 5.64 6.61
CA HIS A 216 16.52 4.58 6.94
C HIS A 216 17.13 3.37 7.65
N CYS A 217 18.46 3.27 7.74
CA CYS A 217 19.13 2.23 8.48
C CYS A 217 19.70 2.77 9.80
N HIS A 218 19.66 1.95 10.85
CA HIS A 218 20.21 2.31 12.14
C HIS A 218 21.76 2.36 12.08
N PRO A 219 22.41 3.40 12.60
CA PRO A 219 23.87 3.56 12.49
C PRO A 219 24.67 2.46 13.18
N GLU A 220 24.10 1.83 14.22
CA GLU A 220 24.71 0.71 14.96
C GLU A 220 24.41 -0.68 14.34
N THR A 221 24.01 -0.74 13.07
CA THR A 221 23.83 -2.01 12.36
C THR A 221 25.13 -2.81 12.33
N SER A 222 25.09 -4.08 12.72
CA SER A 222 26.31 -4.91 12.84
C SER A 222 26.81 -5.46 11.51
N ILE A 223 25.91 -5.88 10.62
CA ILE A 223 26.28 -6.52 9.34
C ILE A 223 25.50 -5.90 8.19
N ILE A 224 26.17 -5.66 7.08
CA ILE A 224 25.56 -5.26 5.82
C ILE A 224 25.92 -6.31 4.77
N CYS A 225 24.91 -6.85 4.09
CA CYS A 225 25.11 -7.77 2.97
C CYS A 225 24.62 -7.11 1.68
N THR A 226 25.47 -7.08 0.65
CA THR A 226 25.12 -6.57 -0.68
C THR A 226 25.61 -7.53 -1.76
N ASP A 227 25.19 -7.32 -3.01
CA ASP A 227 25.91 -7.86 -4.15
C ASP A 227 27.29 -7.19 -4.30
N SER A 228 28.09 -7.63 -5.26
CA SER A 228 29.41 -7.06 -5.56
C SER A 228 29.34 -5.81 -6.46
N ALA A 229 28.23 -5.07 -6.48
CA ALA A 229 28.12 -3.89 -7.31
C ALA A 229 28.92 -2.70 -6.76
N THR A 230 29.49 -1.90 -7.66
CA THR A 230 30.48 -0.87 -7.32
C THR A 230 29.91 0.26 -6.46
N GLN A 231 28.60 0.53 -6.57
CA GLN A 231 27.92 1.55 -5.78
C GLN A 231 27.84 1.22 -4.28
N TYR A 232 28.00 -0.05 -3.91
CA TYR A 232 28.06 -0.50 -2.51
C TYR A 232 29.48 -0.58 -1.95
N HIS A 233 30.51 -0.31 -2.75
CA HIS A 233 31.88 -0.30 -2.24
C HIS A 233 32.02 0.70 -1.07
N SER A 234 32.48 0.17 0.07
CA SER A 234 32.62 0.89 1.34
C SER A 234 31.30 1.42 1.95
N VAL A 235 30.15 0.78 1.66
CA VAL A 235 28.85 1.20 2.24
C VAL A 235 28.82 1.12 3.77
N ASN A 236 29.67 0.29 4.38
CA ASN A 236 29.86 0.25 5.83
C ASN A 236 30.28 1.59 6.44
N LYS A 237 30.88 2.52 5.66
CA LYS A 237 31.21 3.86 6.15
C LYS A 237 29.99 4.71 6.53
N LEU A 238 28.79 4.29 6.15
CA LEU A 238 27.54 4.91 6.59
C LEU A 238 27.14 4.53 8.03
N PHE A 239 27.85 3.57 8.62
CA PHE A 239 27.56 2.97 9.91
C PHE A 239 28.78 3.06 10.82
N ASN A 240 28.59 2.85 12.12
CA ASN A 240 29.67 2.99 13.10
C ASN A 240 30.73 1.90 12.90
N ASP A 241 30.36 0.65 13.13
CA ASP A 241 31.28 -0.50 13.15
C ASP A 241 30.81 -1.67 12.27
N ALA A 242 29.93 -1.40 11.31
CA ALA A 242 29.32 -2.44 10.49
C ALA A 242 30.34 -3.23 9.66
N VAL A 243 30.21 -4.55 9.65
CA VAL A 243 30.94 -5.42 8.73
C VAL A 243 30.20 -5.50 7.40
N HIS A 244 30.85 -5.08 6.31
CA HIS A 244 30.30 -5.24 4.96
C HIS A 244 30.70 -6.60 4.37
N LYS A 245 29.70 -7.42 4.07
CA LYS A 245 29.82 -8.69 3.36
C LYS A 245 29.25 -8.55 1.95
N THR A 246 29.91 -9.17 0.97
CA THR A 246 29.50 -9.13 -0.43
C THR A 246 29.35 -10.53 -1.01
N THR A 247 28.32 -10.74 -1.84
CA THR A 247 28.17 -11.94 -2.67
C THR A 247 28.52 -11.64 -4.12
N ASN A 248 29.31 -12.52 -4.74
CA ASN A 248 29.71 -12.36 -6.14
C ASN A 248 28.91 -13.28 -7.07
N HIS A 249 27.82 -12.74 -7.60
CA HIS A 249 26.93 -13.47 -8.50
C HIS A 249 27.60 -13.87 -9.83
N LYS A 250 28.66 -13.16 -10.27
CA LYS A 250 29.42 -13.51 -11.49
C LYS A 250 30.20 -14.83 -11.34
N LYS A 251 30.42 -15.30 -10.11
CA LYS A 251 31.09 -16.58 -9.83
C LYS A 251 30.11 -17.71 -9.50
N GLY A 252 28.80 -17.49 -9.71
CA GLY A 252 27.74 -18.43 -9.34
C GLY A 252 27.51 -18.54 -7.83
N GLU A 253 27.95 -17.56 -7.04
CA GLU A 253 27.77 -17.56 -5.58
C GLU A 253 26.50 -16.79 -5.19
N PHE A 254 25.36 -17.48 -5.20
CA PHE A 254 24.09 -16.97 -4.65
C PHE A 254 24.06 -16.99 -3.11
N VAL A 255 24.92 -17.81 -2.52
CA VAL A 255 25.22 -17.87 -1.09
C VAL A 255 26.74 -18.07 -0.99
N SER A 256 27.43 -17.34 -0.11
CA SER A 256 28.86 -17.57 0.08
C SER A 256 29.10 -19.02 0.52
N LYS A 257 30.03 -19.68 -0.17
CA LYS A 257 30.43 -21.07 0.13
C LYS A 257 31.09 -21.21 1.50
N ILE A 258 31.62 -20.11 2.04
CA ILE A 258 32.35 -20.04 3.30
C ILE A 258 31.45 -19.56 4.44
N ASP A 259 30.62 -18.53 4.19
CA ASP A 259 29.67 -17.99 5.17
C ASP A 259 28.25 -18.02 4.62
N LYS A 260 27.46 -19.03 5.01
CA LYS A 260 26.07 -19.19 4.56
C LYS A 260 25.16 -18.02 4.96
N LEU A 261 25.57 -17.18 5.91
CA LEU A 261 24.83 -15.98 6.32
C LEU A 261 25.14 -14.77 5.42
N ASN A 262 26.15 -14.83 4.56
CA ASN A 262 26.41 -13.84 3.52
C ASN A 262 25.57 -14.17 2.28
N THR A 263 24.32 -13.70 2.29
CA THR A 263 23.36 -13.86 1.20
C THR A 263 22.32 -12.74 1.24
N ILE A 264 21.87 -12.33 0.05
CA ILE A 264 20.81 -11.34 -0.16
C ILE A 264 19.47 -11.99 -0.55
N ASN A 265 19.39 -13.32 -0.62
CA ASN A 265 18.20 -14.06 -1.07
C ASN A 265 16.88 -13.66 -0.36
N PRO A 266 16.86 -13.37 0.96
CA PRO A 266 15.63 -12.87 1.60
C PRO A 266 15.12 -11.58 0.96
N LEU A 267 16.03 -10.65 0.63
CA LEU A 267 15.67 -9.40 -0.05
C LEU A 267 15.27 -9.65 -1.50
N GLU A 268 15.93 -10.55 -2.23
CA GLU A 268 15.51 -10.92 -3.60
C GLU A 268 14.09 -11.48 -3.64
N ASN A 269 13.73 -12.31 -2.66
CA ASN A 269 12.37 -12.83 -2.53
C ASN A 269 11.37 -11.71 -2.21
N GLU A 270 11.70 -10.77 -1.33
CA GLU A 270 10.86 -9.60 -1.10
C GLU A 270 10.77 -8.69 -2.34
N ASN A 271 11.83 -8.53 -3.12
CA ASN A 271 11.84 -7.84 -4.41
C ASN A 271 10.82 -8.48 -5.37
N LYS A 272 10.73 -9.82 -5.42
CA LYS A 272 9.71 -10.55 -6.22
C LYS A 272 8.30 -10.22 -5.74
N HIS A 273 8.06 -10.20 -4.43
CA HIS A 273 6.76 -9.83 -3.87
C HIS A 273 6.39 -8.36 -4.11
N PHE A 274 7.35 -7.45 -3.98
CA PHE A 274 7.19 -6.03 -4.27
C PHE A 274 6.80 -5.80 -5.73
N LYS A 275 7.52 -6.39 -6.68
CA LYS A 275 7.22 -6.26 -8.13
C LYS A 275 5.82 -6.73 -8.48
N LYS A 276 5.34 -7.81 -7.85
CA LYS A 276 3.97 -8.32 -8.02
C LYS A 276 2.91 -7.37 -7.44
N ALA A 277 3.24 -6.65 -6.36
CA ALA A 277 2.32 -5.70 -5.73
C ALA A 277 2.13 -4.41 -6.55
N ILE A 278 3.08 -4.06 -7.43
CA ILE A 278 2.97 -2.88 -8.31
C ILE A 278 2.15 -3.22 -9.56
N VAL A 279 0.84 -2.94 -9.49
CA VAL A 279 -0.12 -3.25 -10.57
C VAL A 279 -0.12 -2.19 -11.68
N SER A 280 0.10 -0.91 -11.35
CA SER A 280 0.21 0.17 -12.36
C SER A 280 1.50 0.94 -12.21
N ARG A 281 2.10 1.26 -13.38
CA ARG A 281 3.41 1.90 -13.53
C ARG A 281 3.34 3.16 -14.40
N GLN A 282 2.13 3.68 -14.59
CA GLN A 282 1.83 4.75 -15.55
C GLN A 282 2.35 6.12 -15.11
N SER A 283 2.53 6.34 -13.80
CA SER A 283 3.03 7.60 -13.26
C SER A 283 3.79 7.38 -11.95
N GLU A 284 4.63 8.35 -11.61
CA GLU A 284 5.32 8.39 -10.31
C GLU A 284 4.35 8.33 -9.13
N LYS A 285 3.21 9.02 -9.22
CA LYS A 285 2.16 8.98 -8.20
C LYS A 285 1.69 7.53 -7.96
N HIS A 286 1.41 6.76 -9.02
CA HIS A 286 1.00 5.37 -8.86
C HIS A 286 2.08 4.53 -8.19
N LEU A 287 3.34 4.70 -8.60
CA LEU A 287 4.46 3.96 -8.05
C LEU A 287 4.63 4.21 -6.53
N LYS A 288 4.52 5.46 -6.09
CA LYS A 288 4.49 5.84 -4.65
C LYS A 288 3.33 5.16 -3.91
N GLN A 289 2.13 5.26 -4.46
CA GLN A 289 0.92 4.66 -3.87
C GLN A 289 1.03 3.15 -3.69
N TYR A 290 1.51 2.42 -4.70
CA TYR A 290 1.65 0.96 -4.61
C TYR A 290 2.80 0.55 -3.67
N THR A 291 3.84 1.37 -3.55
CA THR A 291 4.92 1.14 -2.58
C THR A 291 4.42 1.27 -1.15
N ALA A 292 3.68 2.35 -0.86
CA ALA A 292 3.06 2.55 0.44
C ALA A 292 2.07 1.43 0.78
N LEU A 293 1.26 0.98 -0.18
CA LEU A 293 0.35 -0.15 0.01
C LEU A 293 1.11 -1.46 0.29
N HIS A 294 2.22 -1.71 -0.41
CA HIS A 294 3.07 -2.88 -0.17
C HIS A 294 3.65 -2.84 1.25
N PHE A 295 4.21 -1.70 1.66
CA PHE A 295 4.72 -1.48 3.01
C PHE A 295 3.63 -1.72 4.07
N TYR A 296 2.46 -1.10 3.91
CA TYR A 296 1.32 -1.26 4.82
C TYR A 296 0.93 -2.74 5.00
N ARG A 297 0.83 -3.48 3.90
CA ARG A 297 0.45 -4.91 3.94
C ARG A 297 1.52 -5.81 4.55
N ARG A 298 2.80 -5.54 4.27
CA ARG A 298 3.91 -6.39 4.69
C ARG A 298 4.38 -6.12 6.11
N THR A 299 4.35 -4.87 6.53
CA THR A 299 4.89 -4.41 7.82
C THR A 299 3.77 -4.15 8.81
N ARG A 300 2.85 -3.23 8.49
CA ARG A 300 1.85 -2.75 9.45
C ARG A 300 0.84 -3.83 9.82
N LEU A 301 0.21 -4.48 8.84
CA LEU A 301 -0.78 -5.54 9.13
C LEU A 301 -0.18 -6.70 9.92
N LYS A 302 1.05 -7.13 9.59
CA LYS A 302 1.73 -8.19 10.36
C LYS A 302 2.03 -7.76 11.80
N SER A 303 2.45 -6.51 12.02
CA SER A 303 2.70 -5.99 13.38
C SER A 303 1.45 -6.00 14.26
N GLU A 304 0.27 -5.86 13.64
CA GLU A 304 -1.02 -5.92 14.32
C GLU A 304 -1.58 -7.36 14.39
N GLY A 305 -0.84 -8.37 13.95
CA GLY A 305 -1.29 -9.76 13.89
C GLY A 305 -2.36 -10.04 12.83
N ILE A 306 -2.63 -9.08 11.95
CA ILE A 306 -3.67 -9.20 10.92
C ILE A 306 -3.10 -9.94 9.71
N SER A 307 -3.62 -11.13 9.47
CA SER A 307 -3.31 -11.87 8.23
C SER A 307 -3.84 -11.13 7.00
N ASP A 308 -2.93 -10.88 6.06
CA ASP A 308 -3.18 -10.33 4.72
C ASP A 308 -3.60 -11.43 3.70
N LYS A 309 -3.80 -12.67 4.15
CA LYS A 309 -4.39 -13.74 3.34
C LYS A 309 -5.91 -13.66 3.43
N MET A 310 -6.60 -13.78 2.30
CA MET A 310 -8.05 -14.02 2.32
C MET A 310 -8.34 -15.29 3.13
N PRO A 311 -9.43 -15.33 3.92
CA PRO A 311 -9.92 -16.57 4.48
C PRO A 311 -10.09 -17.56 3.31
N LYS A 312 -9.50 -18.75 3.42
CA LYS A 312 -9.74 -19.79 2.43
C LYS A 312 -11.23 -20.12 2.51
N THR A 313 -11.99 -19.77 1.48
CA THR A 313 -13.37 -20.22 1.36
C THR A 313 -13.36 -21.76 1.31
N SER A 314 -14.16 -22.40 2.16
CA SER A 314 -14.36 -23.86 2.12
C SER A 314 -15.22 -24.30 0.93
N ASN A 315 -15.73 -23.35 0.15
CA ASN A 315 -16.65 -23.60 -0.95
C ASN A 315 -15.90 -23.83 -2.27
N LYS A 316 -15.58 -25.10 -2.56
CA LYS A 316 -14.85 -25.54 -3.76
C LYS A 316 -15.41 -25.00 -5.09
N LYS A 317 -16.74 -24.87 -5.21
CA LYS A 317 -17.38 -24.36 -6.43
C LYS A 317 -17.04 -22.90 -6.75
N LEU A 318 -16.74 -22.10 -5.71
CA LEU A 318 -16.36 -20.70 -5.89
C LEU A 318 -14.88 -20.55 -6.28
N LEU A 319 -14.04 -21.49 -5.86
CA LEU A 319 -12.63 -21.56 -6.29
C LEU A 319 -12.51 -21.96 -7.75
N GLU A 320 -13.36 -22.88 -8.22
CA GLU A 320 -13.46 -23.28 -9.63
C GLU A 320 -13.96 -22.13 -10.52
N ALA A 321 -14.97 -21.37 -10.07
CA ALA A 321 -15.47 -20.21 -10.82
C ALA A 321 -14.52 -19.00 -10.85
N LEU A 322 -13.55 -18.92 -9.92
CA LEU A 322 -12.52 -17.87 -9.86
C LEU A 322 -11.17 -18.33 -10.46
N SER A 323 -11.05 -19.61 -10.83
CA SER A 323 -9.84 -20.18 -11.45
C SER A 323 -9.87 -20.21 -12.98
N ASP A 324 -11.02 -19.91 -13.59
CA ASP A 324 -11.21 -19.99 -15.04
C ASP A 324 -10.88 -18.68 -15.81
N ASP A 325 -10.38 -17.66 -15.12
CA ASP A 325 -9.79 -16.50 -15.80
C ASP A 325 -8.34 -16.81 -16.18
N ASP A 326 -8.14 -17.10 -17.47
CA ASP A 326 -6.87 -17.22 -18.19
C ASP A 326 -5.65 -16.77 -17.37
N GLU A 327 -4.94 -17.75 -16.80
CA GLU A 327 -3.53 -17.56 -16.48
C GLU A 327 -2.85 -17.07 -17.75
N VAL A 328 -2.59 -15.76 -17.83
CA VAL A 328 -1.53 -15.27 -18.71
C VAL A 328 -0.30 -16.08 -18.30
N PRO A 329 0.28 -16.91 -19.18
CA PRO A 329 1.29 -17.86 -18.78
C PRO A 329 2.40 -17.12 -18.04
N PHE A 330 2.48 -17.39 -16.74
CA PHE A 330 3.64 -17.02 -15.96
C PHE A 330 4.75 -17.89 -16.55
N MET A 331 5.61 -17.30 -17.37
CA MET A 331 6.83 -18.00 -17.80
C MET A 331 7.57 -18.33 -16.51
N ASP A 332 7.69 -19.62 -16.24
CA ASP A 332 8.60 -20.14 -15.23
C ASP A 332 9.95 -19.46 -15.42
N ASP A 333 10.51 -19.00 -14.31
CA ASP A 333 11.91 -18.59 -14.21
C ASP A 333 12.74 -19.83 -14.56
N VAL A 334 13.01 -20.06 -15.85
CA VAL A 334 14.06 -21.00 -16.27
C VAL A 334 15.36 -20.31 -15.95
N ASP A 335 15.90 -20.64 -14.77
CA ASP A 335 17.22 -20.24 -14.32
C ASP A 335 18.24 -20.58 -15.40
N GLY A 336 18.78 -19.52 -16.00
CA GLY A 336 19.70 -19.56 -17.11
C GLY A 336 19.92 -18.14 -17.63
N ASP A 337 20.48 -17.28 -16.78
CA ASP A 337 20.97 -15.96 -17.21
C ASP A 337 22.19 -16.20 -18.13
N PRO A 338 22.11 -15.95 -19.45
CA PRO A 338 23.25 -16.15 -20.33
C PRO A 338 24.18 -14.95 -20.21
N ASP A 339 25.45 -15.28 -19.96
CA ASP A 339 26.67 -14.48 -20.01
C ASP A 339 26.54 -12.98 -20.30
N TRP A 340 26.91 -12.20 -19.28
CA TRP A 340 27.22 -10.77 -19.36
C TRP A 340 28.60 -10.55 -20.01
N GLU A 341 28.70 -10.81 -21.31
CA GLU A 341 29.73 -10.18 -22.14
C GLU A 341 29.11 -9.06 -22.98
N ASP A 342 29.85 -7.94 -23.04
CA ASP A 342 29.52 -6.64 -23.62
C ASP A 342 28.49 -5.78 -22.85
N PHE A 343 29.00 -5.01 -21.88
CA PHE A 343 28.97 -3.54 -21.85
C PHE A 343 29.61 -2.97 -20.58
#